data_AF-S8BZK2-F1
#
_entry.id   AF-S8BZK2-F1
#
_cell.length_a   1.000
_cell.length_b   1.000
_cell.length_c   1.000
_cell.angle_alpha   90.00
_cell.angle_beta   90.00
_cell.angle_gamma   90.00
#
_symmetry.space_group_name_H-M   'P 1'
#
loop_
_entity.id
_entity.type
_entity.pdbx_description
1 polymer ?
#
loop_
_entity_poly.entity_id
_entity_poly.type
_entity_poly.pdbx_seq_one_letter_code
_entity_poly.pdbx_strand_id
1 'polypeptide(L)'
;SVHVRFELQRQCAFGQQFVLVGDDPILGLWKPCDGVPLNWSVDHVWTLEMDIPTGKLIKYKFILMSGPQIISWQPGPDRILEITDTGKTMVVSEDWDDPQLRIVSEEEPSSSAAVSNVVVVPEDGICDSEEIIGSNG
;
A
#
# COMPACT_ATOMS: atom_id res chain seq x y z
N SER A 1 -2.80 -12.37 -10.21
CA SER A 1 -3.10 -10.97 -9.88
C SER A 1 -1.93 -10.13 -10.34
N VAL A 2 -2.11 -8.82 -10.47
CA VAL A 2 -1.03 -7.86 -10.70
C VAL A 2 -0.95 -6.97 -9.48
N HIS A 3 0.28 -6.68 -9.05
CA HIS A 3 0.53 -5.70 -8.01
C HIS A 3 0.32 -4.30 -8.60
N VAL A 4 -0.61 -3.54 -8.01
CA VAL A 4 -0.97 -2.19 -8.49
C VAL A 4 -0.63 -1.19 -7.41
N ARG A 5 0.09 -0.13 -7.80
CA ARG A 5 0.46 1.00 -6.96
C ARG A 5 -0.21 2.27 -7.47
N PHE A 6 -1.17 2.78 -6.72
CA PHE A 6 -1.76 4.09 -6.97
C PHE A 6 -0.94 5.17 -6.29
N GLU A 7 -0.69 6.25 -7.00
CA GLU A 7 -0.07 7.46 -6.46
C GLU A 7 -0.94 8.67 -6.73
N LEU A 8 -1.13 9.51 -5.71
CA LEU A 8 -1.84 10.78 -5.83
C LEU A 8 -1.02 11.87 -5.16
N GLN A 9 -0.51 12.83 -5.94
CA GLN A 9 0.22 13.97 -5.39
C GLN A 9 -0.76 15.09 -5.03
N ARG A 10 -1.06 15.25 -3.73
CA ARG A 10 -1.99 16.28 -3.27
C ARG A 10 -1.84 16.63 -1.79
N GLN A 11 -1.92 17.92 -1.48
CA GLN A 11 -2.03 18.42 -0.12
C GLN A 11 -3.48 18.40 0.37
N CYS A 12 -3.67 18.16 1.67
CA CYS A 12 -4.95 18.30 2.35
C CYS A 12 -4.73 18.89 3.76
N ALA A 13 -5.82 19.27 4.42
CA ALA A 13 -5.74 19.76 5.79
C ALA A 13 -5.39 18.65 6.78
N PHE A 14 -4.87 19.02 7.95
CA PHE A 14 -4.60 18.08 9.03
C PHE A 14 -5.88 17.30 9.42
N GLY A 15 -5.75 15.99 9.62
CA GLY A 15 -6.87 15.11 9.94
C GLY A 15 -7.76 14.76 8.73
N GLN A 16 -7.39 15.18 7.52
CA GLN A 16 -8.00 14.69 6.28
C GLN A 16 -7.20 13.53 5.69
N GLN A 17 -7.86 12.71 4.89
CA GLN A 17 -7.28 11.52 4.28
C GLN A 17 -7.88 11.26 2.90
N PHE A 18 -7.07 10.74 1.98
CA PHE A 18 -7.57 10.23 0.71
C PHE A 18 -7.92 8.74 0.81
N VAL A 19 -9.04 8.37 0.19
CA VAL A 19 -9.56 7.00 0.13
C VAL A 19 -9.85 6.67 -1.32
N LEU A 20 -9.46 5.47 -1.78
CA LEU A 20 -9.79 4.93 -3.09
C LEU A 20 -11.10 4.14 -2.98
N VAL A 21 -12.06 4.44 -3.86
CA VAL A 21 -13.29 3.64 -4.02
C VAL A 21 -13.48 3.25 -5.47
N GLY A 22 -14.27 2.22 -5.73
CA GLY A 22 -14.57 1.77 -7.09
C GLY A 22 -15.71 0.79 -7.19
N ASP A 23 -15.97 0.31 -8.41
CA ASP A 23 -17.05 -0.64 -8.72
C ASP A 23 -16.73 -2.10 -8.39
N ASP A 24 -15.47 -2.40 -8.05
CA ASP A 24 -15.04 -3.72 -7.61
C ASP A 24 -15.18 -3.87 -6.08
N PRO A 25 -15.54 -5.06 -5.56
CA PRO A 25 -15.58 -5.33 -4.12
C PRO A 25 -14.29 -5.00 -3.38
N ILE A 26 -13.11 -5.15 -4.01
CA ILE A 26 -11.84 -4.81 -3.37
C ILE A 26 -11.70 -3.30 -3.11
N LEU A 27 -12.51 -2.47 -3.80
CA LEU A 27 -12.56 -1.02 -3.67
C LEU A 27 -13.88 -0.53 -3.04
N GLY A 28 -14.61 -1.41 -2.36
CA GLY A 28 -15.75 -1.01 -1.52
C GLY A 28 -17.06 -0.71 -2.24
N LEU A 29 -17.21 -1.05 -3.53
CA LEU A 29 -18.48 -0.88 -4.28
C LEU A 29 -19.07 0.54 -4.17
N TRP A 30 -18.24 1.56 -4.40
CA TRP A 30 -18.59 2.98 -4.31
C TRP A 30 -19.03 3.48 -2.93
N LYS A 31 -18.79 2.72 -1.86
CA LYS A 31 -19.09 3.13 -0.49
C LYS A 31 -17.83 3.72 0.16
N PRO A 32 -17.82 5.00 0.52
CA PRO A 32 -16.62 5.64 1.07
C PRO A 32 -16.12 5.00 2.37
N CYS A 33 -17.03 4.51 3.22
CA CYS A 33 -16.67 3.81 4.46
C CYS A 33 -16.02 2.43 4.23
N ASP A 34 -16.25 1.83 3.06
CA ASP A 34 -15.67 0.53 2.67
C ASP A 34 -14.49 0.72 1.68
N GLY A 35 -14.12 1.96 1.39
CA GLY A 35 -13.00 2.31 0.52
C GLY A 35 -11.65 2.05 1.17
N VAL A 36 -10.61 2.03 0.34
CA VAL A 36 -9.26 1.69 0.79
C VAL A 36 -8.46 2.97 1.06
N PRO A 37 -7.98 3.17 2.29
CA PRO A 37 -7.24 4.38 2.65
C PRO A 37 -5.86 4.41 1.99
N LEU A 38 -5.44 5.59 1.52
CA LEU A 38 -4.07 5.80 1.05
C LEU A 38 -3.14 6.17 2.22
N ASN A 39 -1.87 5.80 2.08
CA ASN A 39 -0.80 6.17 3.00
C ASN A 39 -0.17 7.50 2.58
N TRP A 40 -0.01 8.42 3.52
CA TRP A 40 0.65 9.71 3.26
C TRP A 40 2.18 9.59 3.36
N SER A 41 2.89 10.31 2.49
CA SER A 41 4.33 10.54 2.59
C SER A 41 4.66 12.03 2.78
N VAL A 42 5.87 12.31 3.29
CA VAL A 42 6.35 13.69 3.56
C VAL A 42 6.27 14.63 2.35
N ASP A 43 6.38 14.07 1.13
CA ASP A 43 6.34 14.82 -0.13
C ASP A 43 4.91 15.05 -0.65
N HIS A 44 3.89 14.78 0.20
CA HIS A 44 2.47 14.84 -0.14
C HIS A 44 2.06 13.90 -1.28
N VAL A 45 2.80 12.81 -1.44
CA VAL A 45 2.43 11.71 -2.32
C VAL A 45 1.66 10.69 -1.48
N TRP A 46 0.42 10.45 -1.86
CA TRP A 46 -0.43 9.45 -1.25
C TRP A 46 -0.32 8.15 -2.04
N THR A 47 -0.03 7.04 -1.35
CA THR A 47 0.21 5.75 -1.99
C THR A 47 -0.74 4.67 -1.49
N LEU A 48 -1.19 3.81 -2.41
CA LEU A 48 -1.89 2.58 -2.09
C LEU A 48 -1.36 1.47 -2.98
N GLU A 49 -0.94 0.37 -2.36
CA GLU A 49 -0.48 -0.84 -3.05
C GLU A 49 -1.42 -2.00 -2.76
N MET A 50 -1.78 -2.77 -3.79
CA MET A 50 -2.64 -3.95 -3.66
C MET A 50 -2.53 -4.90 -4.84
N ASP A 51 -2.79 -6.18 -4.57
CA ASP A 51 -2.97 -7.21 -5.59
C ASP A 51 -4.38 -7.17 -6.18
N ILE A 52 -4.49 -6.99 -7.49
CA ILE A 52 -5.76 -6.97 -8.21
C ILE A 52 -5.84 -8.15 -9.20
N PRO A 53 -6.97 -8.90 -9.27
CA PRO A 53 -7.14 -9.93 -10.29
C PRO A 53 -7.05 -9.35 -11.71
N THR A 54 -6.34 -10.05 -12.58
CA THR A 54 -6.12 -9.67 -13.98
C THR A 54 -7.37 -9.91 -14.83
N GLY A 55 -7.44 -9.25 -16.00
CA GLY A 55 -8.57 -9.34 -16.92
C GLY A 55 -9.81 -8.57 -16.47
N LYS A 56 -9.64 -7.64 -15.52
CA LYS A 56 -10.70 -6.75 -15.05
C LYS A 56 -10.57 -5.36 -15.65
N LEU A 57 -11.72 -4.72 -15.86
CA LEU A 57 -11.83 -3.30 -16.13
C LEU A 57 -12.50 -2.65 -14.91
N ILE A 58 -11.75 -1.88 -14.13
CA ILE A 58 -12.20 -1.31 -12.86
C ILE A 58 -12.46 0.17 -13.04
N LYS A 59 -13.61 0.64 -12.54
CA LYS A 59 -13.88 2.07 -12.37
C LYS A 59 -13.58 2.47 -10.93
N TYR A 60 -12.89 3.59 -10.76
CA TYR A 60 -12.50 4.07 -9.44
C TYR A 60 -12.45 5.59 -9.36
N LYS A 61 -12.33 6.08 -8.11
CA LYS A 61 -12.22 7.49 -7.78
C LYS A 61 -11.57 7.68 -6.42
N PHE A 62 -10.85 8.80 -6.26
CA PHE A 62 -10.41 9.22 -4.93
C PHE A 62 -11.48 10.05 -4.23
N ILE A 63 -11.51 9.96 -2.91
CA ILE A 63 -12.36 10.74 -2.02
C ILE A 63 -11.48 11.37 -0.96
N LEU A 64 -11.69 12.65 -0.69
CA LEU A 64 -11.13 13.34 0.45
C LEU A 64 -12.12 13.24 1.62
N MET A 65 -11.67 12.68 2.74
CA MET A 65 -12.48 12.50 3.94
C MET A 65 -11.87 13.22 5.14
N SER A 66 -12.70 13.56 6.13
CA SER A 66 -12.28 14.01 7.46
C SER A 66 -13.01 13.17 8.50
N GLY A 67 -12.32 12.18 9.07
CA GLY A 67 -12.99 11.11 9.82
C GLY A 67 -14.05 10.41 8.96
N PRO A 68 -15.29 10.21 9.45
CA PRO A 68 -16.37 9.59 8.66
C PRO A 68 -17.02 10.53 7.64
N GLN A 69 -16.67 11.82 7.64
CA GLN A 69 -17.30 12.80 6.76
C GLN A 69 -16.60 12.85 5.40
N ILE A 70 -17.39 12.76 4.33
CA ILE A 70 -16.92 13.02 2.96
C ILE A 70 -16.80 14.53 2.77
N ILE A 71 -15.60 15.00 2.45
CA ILE A 71 -15.34 16.41 2.12
C ILE A 71 -15.57 16.64 0.63
N SER A 72 -14.98 15.80 -0.21
CA SER A 72 -15.16 15.89 -1.66
C SER A 72 -14.84 14.57 -2.36
N TRP A 73 -15.47 14.38 -3.51
CA TRP A 73 -15.03 13.38 -4.48
C TRP A 73 -14.04 14.03 -5.45
N GLN A 74 -13.11 13.23 -6.00
CA GLN A 74 -12.25 13.67 -7.12
C GLN A 74 -13.13 14.29 -8.23
N PRO A 75 -12.81 15.44 -8.80
CA PRO A 75 -13.61 16.01 -9.88
C PRO A 75 -13.54 15.17 -11.17
N GLY A 76 -14.50 15.44 -12.06
CA GLY A 76 -14.56 14.80 -13.36
C GLY A 76 -15.13 13.38 -13.35
N PRO A 77 -15.00 12.65 -14.48
CA PRO A 77 -15.53 11.30 -14.63
C PRO A 77 -14.76 10.29 -13.77
N ASP A 78 -15.38 9.14 -13.56
CA ASP A 78 -14.70 7.99 -12.95
C ASP A 78 -13.47 7.60 -13.77
N ARG A 79 -12.38 7.27 -13.08
CA ARG A 79 -11.18 6.77 -13.72
C ARG A 79 -11.40 5.31 -14.09
N ILE A 80 -10.87 4.88 -15.22
CA ILE A 80 -10.99 3.50 -15.71
C ILE A 80 -9.60 2.90 -15.80
N LEU A 81 -9.36 1.77 -15.13
CA LEU A 81 -8.10 1.03 -15.18
C LEU A 81 -8.36 -0.38 -15.67
N GLU A 82 -7.66 -0.76 -16.73
CA GLU A 82 -7.61 -2.14 -17.20
C GLU A 82 -6.46 -2.87 -16.49
N ILE A 83 -6.76 -4.03 -15.91
CA ILE A 83 -5.78 -4.83 -15.18
C ILE A 83 -5.20 -5.89 -16.11
N THR A 84 -4.09 -5.57 -16.76
CA THR A 84 -3.38 -6.45 -17.68
C THR A 84 -2.25 -7.18 -16.98
N ASP A 85 -2.10 -8.48 -17.24
CA ASP A 85 -0.98 -9.26 -16.71
C ASP A 85 0.28 -9.02 -17.54
N THR A 86 1.21 -8.25 -16.97
CA THR A 86 2.51 -7.95 -17.61
C THR A 86 3.69 -8.54 -16.85
N GLY A 87 3.43 -9.30 -15.77
CA GLY A 87 4.47 -9.83 -14.88
C GLY A 87 5.21 -8.77 -14.06
N LYS A 88 4.76 -7.51 -14.09
CA LYS A 88 5.36 -6.34 -13.45
C LYS A 88 4.41 -5.68 -12.48
N THR A 89 4.92 -4.77 -11.67
CA THR A 89 4.11 -3.85 -10.87
C THR A 89 3.55 -2.76 -11.78
N MET A 90 2.23 -2.59 -11.79
CA MET A 90 1.58 -1.48 -12.49
C MET A 90 1.52 -0.27 -11.57
N VAL A 91 2.07 0.86 -12.00
CA VAL A 91 2.04 2.13 -11.27
C VAL A 91 1.08 3.07 -11.95
N VAL A 92 0.16 3.64 -11.18
CA VAL A 92 -0.90 4.54 -11.66
C VAL A 92 -0.76 5.85 -10.92
N SER A 93 -0.06 6.80 -11.53
CA SER A 93 0.11 8.15 -11.00
C SER A 93 -1.03 9.04 -11.49
N GLU A 94 -1.83 9.53 -10.56
CA GLU A 94 -3.05 10.29 -10.82
C GLU A 94 -2.90 11.76 -10.45
N ASP A 95 -3.55 12.60 -11.25
CA ASP A 95 -3.87 13.96 -10.89
C ASP A 95 -5.31 14.05 -10.39
N TRP A 96 -5.51 14.81 -9.32
CA TRP A 96 -6.83 14.95 -8.74
C TRP A 96 -7.79 15.68 -9.67
N ASP A 97 -7.34 16.75 -10.33
CA ASP A 97 -8.19 17.68 -11.06
C ASP A 97 -8.36 17.26 -12.52
N ASP A 98 -7.29 16.82 -13.17
CA ASP A 98 -7.27 16.51 -14.61
C ASP A 98 -7.04 15.01 -14.90
N PRO A 99 -8.06 14.27 -15.36
CA PRO A 99 -7.89 12.87 -15.75
C PRO A 99 -6.88 12.65 -16.88
N GLN A 100 -6.56 13.68 -17.68
CA GLN A 100 -5.63 13.57 -18.80
C GLN A 100 -4.17 13.56 -18.35
N LEU A 101 -3.87 14.00 -17.14
CA LEU A 101 -2.53 14.00 -16.56
C LEU A 101 -2.17 12.67 -15.89
N ARG A 102 -3.07 11.68 -15.94
CA ARG A 102 -2.79 10.33 -15.45
C ARG A 102 -1.66 9.68 -16.24
N ILE A 103 -0.70 9.12 -15.53
CA ILE A 103 0.39 8.32 -16.07
C ILE A 103 0.25 6.88 -15.57
N VAL A 104 0.33 5.91 -16.48
CA VAL A 104 0.42 4.49 -16.14
C VAL A 104 1.76 3.98 -16.62
N SER A 105 2.54 3.40 -15.71
CA SER A 105 3.85 2.82 -16.00
C SER A 105 3.97 1.42 -15.38
N GLU A 106 5.04 0.72 -15.77
CA GLU A 106 5.35 -0.61 -15.25
C GLU A 106 6.74 -0.58 -14.60
N GLU A 107 6.84 -1.18 -13.43
CA GLU A 107 8.08 -1.35 -12.68
C GLU A 107 8.35 -2.83 -12.45
N GLU A 108 9.63 -3.20 -12.39
CA GLU A 108 9.99 -4.56 -11.96
C GLU A 108 9.41 -4.83 -10.56
N PRO A 109 8.93 -6.05 -10.30
CA PRO A 109 8.34 -6.38 -9.01
C PRO A 109 9.40 -6.19 -7.91
N SER A 110 9.24 -5.14 -7.11
CA SER A 110 10.07 -4.87 -5.95
C SER A 110 9.87 -5.98 -4.93
N SER A 111 10.92 -6.75 -4.64
CA SER A 111 10.92 -7.81 -3.64
C SER A 111 10.96 -7.25 -2.22
N SER A 112 9.91 -6.53 -1.81
CA SER A 112 9.78 -6.02 -0.45
C SER A 112 8.90 -6.93 0.43
N ALA A 113 9.26 -8.21 0.53
CA ALA A 113 8.69 -9.13 1.52
C ALA A 113 9.61 -10.31 1.81
N ALA A 114 10.63 -10.10 2.66
CA ALA A 114 11.14 -11.09 3.62
C ALA A 114 12.30 -10.48 4.45
N VAL A 115 11.99 -9.86 5.58
CA VAL A 115 12.93 -9.91 6.71
C VAL A 115 12.49 -11.10 7.57
N SER A 116 12.87 -12.29 7.12
CA SER A 116 12.88 -13.46 8.00
C SER A 116 14.03 -13.26 8.97
N ASN A 117 13.74 -12.84 10.21
CA ASN A 117 14.71 -12.94 11.29
C ASN A 117 15.01 -14.42 11.54
N VAL A 118 16.01 -14.97 10.84
CA VAL A 118 16.66 -16.21 11.25
C VAL A 118 17.54 -15.83 12.43
N VAL A 119 17.02 -16.00 13.65
CA VAL A 119 17.86 -16.08 14.85
C VAL A 119 18.61 -17.40 14.73
N VAL A 120 19.85 -17.34 14.23
CA VAL A 120 20.78 -18.46 14.33
C VAL A 120 21.16 -18.57 15.80
N VAL A 121 20.58 -19.53 16.52
CA VAL A 121 21.11 -19.98 17.80
C VAL A 121 22.33 -20.84 17.48
N PRO A 122 23.55 -20.49 17.90
CA PRO A 122 24.64 -21.46 17.92
C PRO A 122 24.41 -22.36 19.14
N GLU A 123 24.01 -23.60 18.92
CA GLU A 123 24.15 -24.66 19.92
C GLU A 123 25.62 -25.11 19.98
N ASP A 124 26.11 -25.11 21.22
CA ASP A 124 27.20 -25.89 21.81
C ASP A 124 28.67 -25.62 21.45
N GLY A 125 29.35 -25.00 22.43
CA GLY A 125 30.80 -24.97 22.56
C GLY A 125 31.22 -24.99 24.03
N ILE A 126 31.16 -26.18 24.64
CA ILE A 126 32.03 -26.72 25.71
C ILE A 126 32.47 -25.72 26.80
N CYS A 127 31.86 -25.82 27.98
CA CYS A 127 32.42 -25.30 29.22
C CYS A 127 33.26 -26.41 29.85
N ASP A 128 34.59 -26.31 29.70
CA ASP A 128 35.52 -27.19 30.40
C ASP A 128 35.42 -26.98 31.92
N SER A 129 35.46 -28.10 32.62
CA SER A 129 35.42 -28.28 34.05
C SER A 129 36.61 -27.66 34.78
N GLU A 130 36.36 -26.90 35.84
CA GLU A 130 37.22 -26.93 37.03
C GLU A 130 36.37 -27.08 38.29
N GLU A 131 36.68 -28.12 39.04
CA GLU A 131 36.04 -28.60 40.25
C GLU A 131 36.79 -28.09 41.50
N ILE A 132 36.02 -27.53 42.45
CA ILE A 132 36.18 -27.55 43.92
C ILE A 132 37.45 -26.96 44.58
N ILE A 133 37.23 -25.98 45.46
CA ILE A 133 37.45 -26.17 46.91
C ILE A 133 36.61 -25.18 47.73
N GLY A 134 35.72 -25.74 48.56
CA GLY A 134 35.10 -25.04 49.67
C GLY A 134 36.10 -24.85 50.82
N SER A 135 35.82 -23.89 51.69
CA SER A 135 36.35 -23.89 53.06
C SER A 135 35.31 -23.29 53.98
N ASN A 136 34.98 -24.09 54.99
CA ASN A 136 34.10 -23.79 56.12
C ASN A 136 34.74 -22.75 57.04
N GLY A 137 33.89 -21.96 57.70
CA GLY A 137 34.24 -21.07 58.81
C GLY A 137 33.06 -20.23 59.22
#